data_AF-A0A9D3S4M0-F1
#
_entry.id   AF-A0A9D3S4M0-F1
#
_cell.length_a   1.000
_cell.length_b   1.000
_cell.length_c   1.000
_cell.angle_alpha   90.00
_cell.angle_beta   90.00
_cell.angle_gamma   90.00
#
_symmetry.space_group_name_H-M   'P 1'
#
loop_
_entity.id
_entity.type
_entity.pdbx_description
1 polymer ?
#
loop_
_entity_poly.entity_id
_entity_poly.type
_entity_poly.pdbx_seq_one_letter_code
_entity_poly.pdbx_strand_id
1 'polypeptide(L)'
;MEVRGRRAAEPSEPEPESAPAQEPPPLAPAPPAHHPSHNFNNMKTKFMNELGRLPIPMWAVGAIVVVVLALVGCFVFCVVKKCFGKKKKAKKVRERKAGRRRKGGAEGEGEGAEKEEGDKQEGAGEEKERENLGKLEFTLDYNFTDAQLIVGILQAQDLAAMDMGGTSDPYVKVYLLPDKKKKFETKIQRKNLCPVFNETFIFKIPYAELGGKTLVLQVFDFDRFSKHDVIGEIKIPMNSVDLGQPLHEWRDLENGEKEEQEKLGDVCISLRYVPTAGKLTVNIMEAKNLKKMDVGGLSDPFVKIVLQHNGKRLKKKKTTVKKNTLNPYFNESFSFEIPFEQIQKVQVVITVYDYDKLGSNDPIGKLFIGYGATGVGLRHWSDMLANPRRPVAQWHTLQPEEEVDAALKGPHR
;
A
#
# COMPACT_ATOMS: atom_id res chain seq x y z
N MET A 1 -31.89 -30.80 115.73
CA MET A 1 -30.64 -31.49 115.33
C MET A 1 -30.54 -31.32 113.82
N GLU A 2 -29.78 -30.32 113.37
CA GLU A 2 -28.39 -30.48 112.89
C GLU A 2 -28.38 -31.30 111.58
N VAL A 3 -27.83 -30.85 110.45
CA VAL A 3 -26.58 -30.13 110.25
C VAL A 3 -26.59 -29.30 108.94
N ARG A 4 -25.88 -28.15 108.99
CA ARG A 4 -25.18 -27.38 107.92
C ARG A 4 -24.73 -28.20 106.68
N GLY A 5 -24.50 -27.68 105.47
CA GLY A 5 -24.51 -26.32 104.92
C GLY A 5 -23.63 -26.25 103.65
N ARG A 6 -23.70 -25.08 102.99
CA ARG A 6 -22.71 -24.39 102.10
C ARG A 6 -22.44 -24.82 100.64
N ARG A 7 -22.66 -23.79 99.78
CA ARG A 7 -21.84 -23.21 98.68
C ARG A 7 -21.78 -23.85 97.27
N ALA A 8 -22.48 -23.15 96.35
CA ALA A 8 -21.99 -22.35 95.20
C ALA A 8 -21.42 -22.98 93.91
N ALA A 9 -21.87 -22.37 92.79
CA ALA A 9 -21.31 -22.17 91.44
C ALA A 9 -21.89 -22.98 90.25
N GLU A 10 -22.32 -22.21 89.23
CA GLU A 10 -22.86 -22.45 87.85
C GLU A 10 -21.88 -23.16 86.86
N PRO A 11 -22.17 -23.32 85.52
CA PRO A 11 -23.41 -23.29 84.68
C PRO A 11 -23.49 -24.42 83.58
N SER A 12 -24.57 -24.46 82.76
CA SER A 12 -24.61 -24.66 81.26
C SER A 12 -25.98 -25.20 80.72
N GLU A 13 -26.42 -24.74 79.54
CA GLU A 13 -27.68 -25.04 78.77
C GLU A 13 -27.63 -26.40 77.99
N PRO A 14 -28.56 -26.86 77.07
CA PRO A 14 -29.78 -26.27 76.41
C PRO A 14 -30.98 -27.23 76.00
N GLU A 15 -31.93 -26.70 75.17
CA GLU A 15 -32.88 -27.32 74.15
C GLU A 15 -34.27 -27.94 74.56
N PRO A 16 -35.31 -28.19 73.67
CA PRO A 16 -35.65 -27.76 72.27
C PRO A 16 -37.18 -27.55 71.85
N GLU A 17 -37.39 -27.15 70.57
CA GLU A 17 -38.42 -27.43 69.50
C GLU A 17 -39.99 -27.28 69.56
N SER A 18 -40.59 -26.74 68.46
CA SER A 18 -41.46 -27.45 67.47
C SER A 18 -42.19 -26.56 66.40
N ALA A 19 -42.42 -27.12 65.20
CA ALA A 19 -43.25 -26.64 64.04
C ALA A 19 -44.27 -27.77 63.63
N PRO A 20 -45.21 -27.74 62.62
CA PRO A 20 -45.29 -26.93 61.35
C PRO A 20 -46.73 -26.58 60.79
N ALA A 21 -46.84 -25.89 59.61
CA ALA A 21 -48.03 -25.88 58.69
C ALA A 21 -47.76 -25.29 57.26
N GLN A 22 -48.53 -25.69 56.23
CA GLN A 22 -48.31 -25.60 54.75
C GLN A 22 -49.05 -24.45 53.97
N GLU A 23 -48.67 -24.23 52.69
CA GLU A 23 -48.99 -23.14 51.71
C GLU A 23 -50.30 -23.24 50.86
N PRO A 24 -50.74 -22.15 50.18
CA PRO A 24 -51.70 -22.15 49.04
C PRO A 24 -51.10 -21.74 47.64
N PRO A 25 -51.85 -21.91 46.50
CA PRO A 25 -51.31 -22.08 45.12
C PRO A 25 -51.18 -20.78 44.26
N PRO A 26 -50.58 -20.83 43.04
CA PRO A 26 -50.23 -19.63 42.25
C PRO A 26 -51.33 -19.14 41.28
N LEU A 27 -51.34 -17.83 40.99
CA LEU A 27 -52.23 -17.14 40.04
C LEU A 27 -51.62 -17.00 38.62
N ALA A 28 -52.48 -17.08 37.60
CA ALA A 28 -52.18 -17.06 36.16
C ALA A 28 -51.85 -15.65 35.56
N PRO A 29 -51.25 -15.55 34.36
CA PRO A 29 -50.71 -14.28 33.81
C PRO A 29 -51.76 -13.44 33.04
N ALA A 30 -51.57 -12.11 33.06
CA ALA A 30 -52.37 -11.12 32.32
C ALA A 30 -51.84 -10.89 30.86
N PRO A 31 -52.69 -10.43 29.90
CA PRO A 31 -52.39 -10.41 28.46
C PRO A 31 -51.48 -9.24 28.00
N PRO A 32 -50.87 -9.32 26.80
CA PRO A 32 -49.92 -8.31 26.33
C PRO A 32 -50.63 -7.04 25.84
N ALA A 33 -50.23 -5.88 26.37
CA ALA A 33 -50.66 -4.58 25.85
C ALA A 33 -49.87 -4.24 24.56
N HIS A 34 -50.62 -3.87 23.52
CA HIS A 34 -50.13 -3.41 22.23
C HIS A 34 -49.26 -2.13 22.32
N HIS A 35 -48.22 -2.09 21.48
CA HIS A 35 -47.37 -0.92 21.19
C HIS A 35 -48.18 0.36 20.87
N PRO A 36 -47.61 1.54 21.21
CA PRO A 36 -47.42 2.53 20.15
C PRO A 36 -46.01 3.11 20.12
N SER A 37 -45.55 3.32 18.89
CA SER A 37 -44.46 4.19 18.45
C SER A 37 -44.15 5.39 19.35
N HIS A 38 -42.89 5.56 19.82
CA HIS A 38 -42.12 6.83 19.73
C HIS A 38 -40.70 6.75 20.35
N ASN A 39 -39.79 5.91 19.82
CA ASN A 39 -38.40 5.88 20.32
C ASN A 39 -37.47 6.98 19.74
N PHE A 40 -38.00 7.96 19.01
CA PHE A 40 -37.18 9.07 18.49
C PHE A 40 -37.07 10.22 19.49
N ASN A 41 -38.15 10.59 20.17
CA ASN A 41 -38.14 11.74 21.08
C ASN A 41 -37.28 11.49 22.32
N ASN A 42 -37.30 10.27 22.86
CA ASN A 42 -36.49 9.90 24.03
C ASN A 42 -34.97 9.83 23.71
N MET A 43 -34.65 9.54 22.45
CA MET A 43 -33.27 9.49 21.96
C MET A 43 -32.76 10.89 21.60
N LYS A 44 -33.64 11.74 21.05
CA LYS A 44 -33.38 13.16 20.80
C LYS A 44 -33.15 13.94 22.10
N THR A 45 -33.96 13.70 23.14
CA THR A 45 -33.76 14.35 24.45
C THR A 45 -32.49 13.88 25.14
N LYS A 46 -32.14 12.59 25.11
CA LYS A 46 -30.83 12.10 25.60
C LYS A 46 -29.66 12.71 24.84
N PHE A 47 -29.74 12.79 23.52
CA PHE A 47 -28.68 13.35 22.67
C PHE A 47 -28.50 14.86 22.89
N MET A 48 -29.60 15.63 23.01
CA MET A 48 -29.51 17.07 23.30
C MET A 48 -28.99 17.36 24.71
N ASN A 49 -29.28 16.49 25.68
CA ASN A 49 -28.78 16.63 27.06
C ASN A 49 -27.29 16.27 27.18
N GLU A 50 -26.76 15.40 26.31
CA GLU A 50 -25.32 15.15 26.20
C GLU A 50 -24.57 16.23 25.42
N LEU A 51 -25.18 16.82 24.39
CA LEU A 51 -24.58 17.93 23.64
C LEU A 51 -24.40 19.20 24.50
N GLY A 52 -25.26 19.42 25.50
CA GLY A 52 -25.17 20.55 26.43
C GLY A 52 -24.02 20.47 27.45
N ARG A 53 -23.32 19.32 27.56
CA ARG A 53 -22.15 19.16 28.44
C ARG A 53 -20.81 19.49 27.79
N LEU A 54 -20.80 19.79 26.48
CA LEU A 54 -19.60 20.18 25.75
C LEU A 54 -19.58 21.71 25.58
N PRO A 55 -18.47 22.40 25.89
CA PRO A 55 -18.39 23.86 25.83
C PRO A 55 -18.15 24.32 24.39
N ILE A 56 -19.02 23.91 23.47
CA ILE A 56 -18.89 24.18 22.03
C ILE A 56 -20.04 25.10 21.64
N PRO A 57 -19.75 26.30 21.10
CA PRO A 57 -20.80 27.24 20.72
C PRO A 57 -21.66 26.66 19.59
N MET A 58 -22.97 26.93 19.61
CA MET A 58 -23.97 26.32 18.71
C MET A 58 -23.65 26.49 17.21
N TRP A 59 -22.94 27.55 16.82
CA TRP A 59 -22.49 27.74 15.43
C TRP A 59 -21.45 26.69 14.99
N ALA A 60 -20.60 26.22 15.90
CA ALA A 60 -19.60 25.20 15.60
C ALA A 60 -20.23 23.80 15.46
N VAL A 61 -21.32 23.52 16.19
CA VAL A 61 -22.14 22.32 15.96
C VAL A 61 -22.77 22.37 14.57
N GLY A 62 -23.30 23.53 14.16
CA GLY A 62 -23.81 23.74 12.82
C GLY A 62 -22.75 23.51 11.74
N ALA A 63 -21.54 24.02 11.92
CA ALA A 63 -20.42 23.81 11.00
C ALA A 63 -20.02 22.31 10.90
N ILE A 64 -19.98 21.59 12.03
CA ILE A 64 -19.70 20.15 12.05
C ILE A 64 -20.78 19.38 11.28
N VAL A 65 -22.06 19.72 11.46
CA VAL A 65 -23.15 19.07 10.72
C VAL A 65 -23.04 19.31 9.22
N VAL A 66 -22.69 20.53 8.79
CA VAL A 66 -22.47 20.85 7.37
C VAL A 66 -21.28 20.06 6.80
N VAL A 67 -20.18 19.96 7.53
CA VAL A 67 -19.00 19.17 7.12
C VAL A 67 -19.34 17.69 7.04
N VAL A 68 -20.09 17.14 8.00
CA VAL A 68 -20.54 15.74 7.99
C VAL A 68 -21.47 15.48 6.81
N LEU A 69 -22.43 16.37 6.53
CA LEU A 69 -23.32 16.24 5.38
C LEU A 69 -22.56 16.33 4.05
N ALA A 70 -21.57 17.20 3.94
CA ALA A 70 -20.70 17.28 2.76
C ALA A 70 -19.85 16.01 2.58
N LEU A 71 -19.32 15.45 3.67
CA LEU A 71 -18.55 14.19 3.65
C LEU A 71 -19.44 13.00 3.27
N VAL A 72 -20.66 12.92 3.80
CA VAL A 72 -21.66 11.90 3.43
C VAL A 72 -22.06 12.07 1.96
N GLY A 73 -22.30 13.29 1.50
CA GLY A 73 -22.58 13.58 0.08
C GLY A 73 -21.45 13.15 -0.86
N CYS A 74 -20.20 13.47 -0.51
CA CYS A 74 -19.00 13.01 -1.23
C CYS A 74 -18.88 11.48 -1.21
N PHE A 75 -19.16 10.84 -0.08
CA PHE A 75 -19.12 9.38 0.04
C PHE A 75 -20.18 8.71 -0.84
N VAL A 76 -21.42 9.22 -0.83
CA VAL A 76 -22.50 8.74 -1.68
C VAL A 76 -22.16 8.96 -3.17
N PHE A 77 -21.60 10.11 -3.54
CA PHE A 77 -21.13 10.38 -4.91
C PHE A 77 -20.03 9.40 -5.35
N CYS A 78 -19.06 9.13 -4.48
CA CYS A 78 -18.00 8.15 -4.74
C CYS A 78 -18.53 6.72 -4.88
N VAL A 79 -19.51 6.33 -4.06
CA VAL A 79 -20.16 5.01 -4.15
C VAL A 79 -20.99 4.88 -5.42
N VAL A 80 -21.75 5.91 -5.80
CA VAL A 80 -22.51 5.93 -7.07
C VAL A 80 -21.56 5.84 -8.27
N LYS A 81 -20.43 6.56 -8.28
CA LYS A 81 -19.40 6.46 -9.33
C LYS A 81 -18.75 5.07 -9.38
N LYS A 82 -18.55 4.41 -8.23
CA LYS A 82 -17.95 3.06 -8.13
C LYS A 82 -18.93 1.93 -8.48
N CYS A 83 -20.23 2.11 -8.24
CA CYS A 83 -21.28 1.14 -8.56
C CYS A 83 -21.72 1.21 -10.04
N PHE A 84 -21.68 2.38 -10.68
CA PHE A 84 -22.04 2.52 -12.11
C PHE A 84 -20.84 2.51 -13.09
N GLY A 85 -19.60 2.64 -12.60
CA GLY A 85 -18.39 2.71 -13.43
C GLY A 85 -17.73 1.37 -13.83
N LYS A 86 -18.34 0.22 -13.53
CA LYS A 86 -17.79 -1.10 -13.92
C LYS A 86 -18.63 -1.75 -15.02
N LYS A 87 -18.43 -1.32 -16.27
CA LYS A 87 -18.76 -2.13 -17.45
C LYS A 87 -17.52 -2.36 -18.32
N LYS A 88 -17.02 -3.60 -18.20
CA LYS A 88 -16.33 -4.44 -19.20
C LYS A 88 -15.26 -3.76 -20.09
N LYS A 89 -13.98 -4.01 -19.81
CA LYS A 89 -12.96 -4.07 -20.88
C LYS A 89 -13.21 -5.34 -21.70
N ALA A 90 -13.88 -5.19 -22.83
CA ALA A 90 -13.96 -6.21 -23.87
C ALA A 90 -13.01 -5.81 -25.02
N LYS A 91 -11.99 -6.64 -25.20
CA LYS A 91 -11.11 -6.74 -26.36
C LYS A 91 -11.95 -6.75 -27.65
N LYS A 92 -11.98 -5.66 -28.42
CA LYS A 92 -12.57 -5.65 -29.78
C LYS A 92 -11.99 -4.53 -30.67
N VAL A 93 -10.77 -4.73 -31.15
CA VAL A 93 -10.33 -4.19 -32.45
C VAL A 93 -9.48 -5.27 -33.14
N ARG A 94 -10.16 -6.33 -33.61
CA ARG A 94 -9.64 -7.22 -34.66
C ARG A 94 -10.82 -7.89 -35.33
N GLU A 95 -11.57 -7.10 -36.10
CA GLU A 95 -12.57 -7.60 -37.05
C GLU A 95 -13.05 -6.43 -37.92
N ARG A 96 -12.24 -6.07 -38.94
CA ARG A 96 -12.69 -5.28 -40.11
C ARG A 96 -11.62 -5.29 -41.22
N LYS A 97 -11.27 -6.49 -41.71
CA LYS A 97 -10.79 -6.73 -43.10
C LYS A 97 -10.60 -8.23 -43.37
N ALA A 98 -11.69 -8.99 -43.24
CA ALA A 98 -11.78 -10.33 -43.82
C ALA A 98 -13.17 -10.43 -44.45
N GLY A 99 -13.28 -9.97 -45.69
CA GLY A 99 -14.60 -9.89 -46.32
C GLY A 99 -14.57 -9.33 -47.73
N ARG A 100 -13.71 -9.86 -48.61
CA ARG A 100 -14.05 -10.02 -50.04
C ARG A 100 -12.99 -10.85 -50.77
N ARG A 101 -13.21 -12.16 -50.85
CA ARG A 101 -12.68 -12.96 -51.96
C ARG A 101 -13.68 -14.06 -52.32
N ARG A 102 -14.25 -13.89 -53.52
CA ARG A 102 -14.73 -14.88 -54.51
C ARG A 102 -16.13 -14.52 -55.03
N LYS A 103 -16.22 -14.14 -56.31
CA LYS A 103 -16.56 -15.05 -57.43
C LYS A 103 -16.80 -14.25 -58.73
N GLY A 104 -16.35 -14.82 -59.85
CA GLY A 104 -16.54 -14.35 -61.23
C GLY A 104 -15.21 -13.87 -61.82
N GLY A 105 -14.62 -14.43 -62.88
CA GLY A 105 -15.11 -15.38 -63.88
C GLY A 105 -14.76 -14.84 -65.27
N ALA A 106 -13.95 -15.61 -66.00
CA ALA A 106 -13.77 -15.64 -67.46
C ALA A 106 -12.98 -14.53 -68.20
N GLU A 107 -12.00 -15.04 -68.99
CA GLU A 107 -11.56 -14.63 -70.33
C GLU A 107 -10.58 -13.46 -70.54
N GLY A 108 -9.55 -13.72 -71.38
CA GLY A 108 -8.70 -12.70 -72.00
C GLY A 108 -7.22 -13.09 -72.10
N GLU A 109 -6.79 -13.49 -73.30
CA GLU A 109 -5.44 -13.85 -73.74
C GLU A 109 -4.42 -12.69 -73.69
N GLY A 110 -3.11 -13.00 -73.72
CA GLY A 110 -2.06 -12.02 -74.03
C GLY A 110 -0.66 -12.36 -73.49
N GLU A 111 0.32 -12.41 -74.39
CA GLU A 111 1.67 -12.95 -74.28
C GLU A 111 2.71 -12.08 -73.53
N GLY A 112 3.85 -12.69 -73.16
CA GLY A 112 5.18 -12.06 -73.25
C GLY A 112 6.01 -11.89 -71.96
N ALA A 113 7.12 -12.64 -71.86
CA ALA A 113 8.48 -12.32 -71.36
C ALA A 113 8.68 -11.38 -70.14
N GLU A 114 9.65 -11.52 -69.22
CA GLU A 114 10.83 -12.36 -69.02
C GLU A 114 11.25 -12.22 -67.54
N LYS A 115 12.05 -13.17 -67.03
CA LYS A 115 12.58 -13.23 -65.67
C LYS A 115 13.74 -12.25 -65.45
N GLU A 116 13.80 -11.62 -64.28
CA GLU A 116 15.07 -11.39 -63.59
C GLU A 116 14.98 -11.87 -62.14
N GLU A 117 15.94 -12.71 -61.78
CA GLU A 117 16.18 -13.24 -60.45
C GLU A 117 16.93 -12.20 -59.62
N GLY A 118 16.49 -11.99 -58.38
CA GLY A 118 17.16 -11.17 -57.38
C GLY A 118 16.94 -11.78 -56.01
N ASP A 119 17.83 -12.69 -55.64
CA ASP A 119 17.92 -13.32 -54.32
C ASP A 119 18.47 -12.32 -53.29
N LYS A 120 17.78 -12.15 -52.16
CA LYS A 120 18.34 -11.71 -50.86
C LYS A 120 17.28 -11.64 -49.73
N GLN A 121 17.30 -12.72 -48.95
CA GLN A 121 17.53 -12.73 -47.50
C GLN A 121 16.61 -11.93 -46.54
N GLU A 122 15.81 -12.72 -45.80
CA GLU A 122 15.58 -12.75 -44.35
C GLU A 122 15.33 -11.46 -43.55
N GLY A 123 14.29 -11.56 -42.69
CA GLY A 123 14.29 -10.87 -41.39
C GLY A 123 13.22 -9.81 -41.20
N ALA A 124 11.94 -10.11 -41.47
CA ALA A 124 10.85 -9.28 -40.96
C ALA A 124 10.76 -9.45 -39.43
N GLY A 125 11.54 -8.65 -38.70
CA GLY A 125 11.37 -8.44 -37.28
C GLY A 125 9.98 -7.88 -37.00
N GLU A 126 9.28 -8.48 -36.06
CA GLU A 126 8.03 -7.94 -35.53
C GLU A 126 8.30 -6.55 -34.93
N GLU A 127 7.91 -5.50 -35.62
CA GLU A 127 7.82 -4.15 -35.06
C GLU A 127 6.79 -4.19 -33.92
N LYS A 128 7.26 -4.24 -32.67
CA LYS A 128 6.43 -3.89 -31.52
C LYS A 128 5.94 -2.46 -31.74
N GLU A 129 4.63 -2.28 -31.86
CA GLU A 129 3.99 -0.95 -31.81
C GLU A 129 4.56 -0.21 -30.60
N ARG A 130 5.40 0.81 -30.85
CA ARG A 130 5.89 1.68 -29.78
C ARG A 130 4.68 2.47 -29.28
N GLU A 131 4.28 2.24 -28.05
CA GLU A 131 3.28 3.06 -27.37
C GLU A 131 3.78 4.51 -27.43
N ASN A 132 3.02 5.41 -28.07
CA ASN A 132 3.40 6.81 -28.17
C ASN A 132 3.17 7.48 -26.81
N LEU A 133 4.25 7.73 -26.07
CA LEU A 133 4.21 8.35 -24.74
C LEU A 133 4.20 9.89 -24.80
N GLY A 134 4.40 10.45 -26.01
CA GLY A 134 4.51 11.88 -26.27
C GLY A 134 5.96 12.35 -26.40
N LYS A 135 6.13 13.65 -26.56
CA LYS A 135 7.43 14.32 -26.72
C LYS A 135 7.58 15.47 -25.73
N LEU A 136 8.80 15.76 -25.32
CA LEU A 136 9.14 16.88 -24.45
C LEU A 136 10.14 17.81 -25.15
N GLU A 137 9.86 19.11 -25.08
CA GLU A 137 10.73 20.19 -25.52
C GLU A 137 11.45 20.80 -24.32
N PHE A 138 12.77 20.89 -24.44
CA PHE A 138 13.62 21.44 -23.38
C PHE A 138 14.83 22.16 -23.96
N THR A 139 15.47 22.95 -23.10
CA THR A 139 16.72 23.64 -23.40
C THR A 139 17.78 23.26 -22.38
N LEU A 140 19.03 23.13 -22.82
CA LEU A 140 20.19 22.96 -21.94
C LEU A 140 21.23 24.02 -22.25
N ASP A 141 21.72 24.69 -21.23
CA ASP A 141 22.80 25.66 -21.35
C ASP A 141 23.75 25.52 -20.16
N TYR A 142 25.02 25.88 -20.34
CA TYR A 142 26.01 25.82 -19.28
C TYR A 142 26.72 27.17 -19.13
N ASN A 143 26.55 27.78 -17.97
CA ASN A 143 27.27 28.99 -17.60
C ASN A 143 28.62 28.61 -17.00
N PHE A 144 29.68 28.79 -17.78
CA PHE A 144 31.07 28.52 -17.39
C PHE A 144 31.60 29.47 -16.30
N THR A 145 31.08 30.70 -16.22
CA THR A 145 31.50 31.70 -15.23
C THR A 145 31.01 31.33 -13.83
N ASP A 146 29.75 30.91 -13.73
CA ASP A 146 29.11 30.60 -12.44
C ASP A 146 29.08 29.10 -12.12
N ALA A 147 29.64 28.26 -12.99
CA ALA A 147 29.64 26.79 -12.90
C ALA A 147 28.23 26.22 -12.71
N GLN A 148 27.31 26.56 -13.61
CA GLN A 148 25.88 26.23 -13.51
C GLN A 148 25.35 25.61 -14.80
N LEU A 149 24.74 24.43 -14.67
CA LEU A 149 23.90 23.84 -15.71
C LEU A 149 22.48 24.41 -15.58
N ILE A 150 21.99 25.00 -16.65
CA ILE A 150 20.67 25.62 -16.79
C ILE A 150 19.81 24.68 -17.64
N VAL A 151 18.70 24.20 -17.07
CA VAL A 151 17.77 23.27 -17.72
C VAL A 151 16.42 23.97 -17.85
N GLY A 152 15.99 24.26 -19.07
CA GLY A 152 14.68 24.82 -19.35
C GLY A 152 13.70 23.73 -19.77
N ILE A 153 12.56 23.63 -19.12
CA ILE A 153 11.44 22.77 -19.51
C ILE A 153 10.38 23.65 -20.14
N LEU A 154 10.20 23.51 -21.47
CA LEU A 154 9.34 24.41 -22.23
C LEU A 154 7.92 23.87 -22.30
N GLN A 155 7.71 22.77 -23.02
CA GLN A 155 6.39 22.18 -23.23
C GLN A 155 6.49 20.70 -23.59
N ALA A 156 5.37 19.99 -23.51
CA ALA A 156 5.24 18.64 -24.03
C ALA A 156 4.10 18.55 -25.04
N GLN A 157 4.12 17.53 -25.89
CA GLN A 157 3.11 17.26 -26.90
C GLN A 157 2.72 15.79 -26.92
N ASP A 158 1.44 15.53 -27.19
CA ASP A 158 0.87 14.19 -27.37
C ASP A 158 1.16 13.23 -26.20
N LEU A 159 1.12 13.74 -24.97
CA LEU A 159 1.32 12.90 -23.79
C LEU A 159 0.25 11.80 -23.71
N ALA A 160 0.65 10.62 -23.24
CA ALA A 160 -0.29 9.53 -23.02
C ALA A 160 -1.30 9.88 -21.91
N ALA A 161 -2.59 9.68 -22.19
CA ALA A 161 -3.66 9.90 -21.22
C ALA A 161 -3.70 8.75 -20.18
N MET A 162 -3.36 9.08 -18.94
CA MET A 162 -3.34 8.12 -17.83
C MET A 162 -4.64 8.14 -17.00
N ASP A 163 -5.37 9.26 -16.96
CA ASP A 163 -6.65 9.33 -16.25
C ASP A 163 -7.78 8.60 -16.98
N MET A 164 -8.76 8.09 -16.19
CA MET A 164 -10.03 7.58 -16.72
C MET A 164 -10.82 8.60 -17.56
N GLY A 165 -10.48 9.89 -17.46
CA GLY A 165 -11.09 10.98 -18.23
C GLY A 165 -10.51 11.17 -19.63
N GLY A 166 -9.48 10.42 -20.02
CA GLY A 166 -8.79 10.62 -21.30
C GLY A 166 -7.88 11.85 -21.33
N THR A 167 -7.46 12.32 -20.15
CA THR A 167 -6.50 13.42 -19.96
C THR A 167 -5.39 12.99 -19.01
N SER A 168 -4.44 13.87 -18.74
CA SER A 168 -3.48 13.75 -17.65
C SER A 168 -3.28 15.11 -17.00
N ASP A 169 -2.82 15.13 -15.77
CA ASP A 169 -2.35 16.27 -15.00
C ASP A 169 -0.79 16.29 -14.97
N PRO A 170 -0.09 16.54 -16.11
CA PRO A 170 1.35 16.33 -16.20
C PRO A 170 2.19 17.33 -15.40
N TYR A 171 3.31 16.84 -14.89
CA TYR A 171 4.43 17.62 -14.39
C TYR A 171 5.76 16.89 -14.63
N VAL A 172 6.88 17.62 -14.67
CA VAL A 172 8.20 17.07 -14.98
C VAL A 172 9.10 17.14 -13.75
N LYS A 173 9.70 16.00 -13.39
CA LYS A 173 10.80 15.92 -12.44
C LYS A 173 12.13 15.98 -13.17
N VAL A 174 13.04 16.83 -12.68
CA VAL A 174 14.36 17.07 -13.26
C VAL A 174 15.43 16.74 -12.21
N TYR A 175 16.33 15.82 -12.52
CA TYR A 175 17.42 15.42 -11.61
C TYR A 175 18.64 14.87 -12.37
N LEU A 176 19.77 14.75 -11.68
CA LEU A 176 21.04 14.29 -12.28
C LEU A 176 21.51 13.00 -11.62
N LEU A 177 21.65 11.92 -12.40
CA LEU A 177 22.28 10.70 -11.91
C LEU A 177 23.80 10.88 -11.80
N PRO A 178 24.45 10.26 -10.78
CA PRO A 178 23.87 9.35 -9.77
C PRO A 178 23.18 10.04 -8.58
N ASP A 179 23.22 11.37 -8.48
CA ASP A 179 22.63 12.11 -7.36
C ASP A 179 21.09 12.25 -7.48
N LYS A 180 20.37 11.24 -6.99
CA LYS A 180 18.90 11.26 -6.93
C LYS A 180 18.33 12.20 -5.86
N LYS A 181 19.15 12.87 -5.04
CA LYS A 181 18.64 13.69 -3.91
C LYS A 181 18.16 15.07 -4.35
N LYS A 182 18.88 15.71 -5.26
CA LYS A 182 18.50 17.02 -5.81
C LYS A 182 17.54 16.82 -6.98
N LYS A 183 16.24 16.94 -6.69
CA LYS A 183 15.16 16.90 -7.67
C LYS A 183 14.48 18.27 -7.73
N PHE A 184 14.23 18.75 -8.94
CA PHE A 184 13.31 19.86 -9.19
C PHE A 184 12.03 19.33 -9.82
N GLU A 185 10.92 20.02 -9.61
CA GLU A 185 9.62 19.65 -10.17
C GLU A 185 8.99 20.90 -10.78
N THR A 186 8.40 20.75 -11.96
CA THR A 186 7.57 21.81 -12.55
C THR A 186 6.24 21.91 -11.82
N LYS A 187 5.51 23.00 -12.08
CA LYS A 187 4.10 23.10 -11.74
C LYS A 187 3.30 22.03 -12.48
N ILE A 188 2.25 21.58 -11.81
CA ILE A 188 1.28 20.61 -12.34
C ILE A 188 0.33 21.33 -13.30
N GLN A 189 0.23 20.85 -14.52
CA GLN A 189 -0.71 21.34 -15.53
C GLN A 189 -1.93 20.43 -15.56
N ARG A 190 -3.12 20.93 -15.22
CA ARG A 190 -4.30 20.06 -15.08
C ARG A 190 -4.97 19.76 -16.43
N LYS A 191 -5.33 18.49 -16.64
CA LYS A 191 -6.11 17.97 -17.76
C LYS A 191 -5.58 18.42 -19.12
N ASN A 192 -4.26 18.33 -19.29
CA ASN A 192 -3.59 18.84 -20.48
C ASN A 192 -2.60 17.81 -21.02
N LEU A 193 -2.80 17.35 -22.26
CA LEU A 193 -1.88 16.44 -22.94
C LEU A 193 -0.77 17.16 -23.73
N CYS A 194 -0.89 18.49 -23.87
CA CYS A 194 0.11 19.36 -24.46
C CYS A 194 0.45 20.51 -23.49
N PRO A 195 1.01 20.19 -22.30
CA PRO A 195 1.31 21.18 -21.28
C PRO A 195 2.42 22.15 -21.72
N VAL A 196 2.27 23.42 -21.35
CA VAL A 196 3.32 24.43 -21.45
C VAL A 196 3.78 24.76 -20.03
N PHE A 197 5.05 24.50 -19.74
CA PHE A 197 5.67 24.70 -18.44
C PHE A 197 6.40 26.05 -18.39
N ASN A 198 7.33 26.28 -19.33
CA ASN A 198 8.23 27.43 -19.37
C ASN A 198 8.93 27.68 -18.02
N GLU A 199 9.51 26.63 -17.44
CA GLU A 199 10.22 26.68 -16.17
C GLU A 199 11.72 26.41 -16.37
N THR A 200 12.58 27.06 -15.60
CA THR A 200 14.03 26.92 -15.70
C THR A 200 14.62 26.52 -14.35
N PHE A 201 15.45 25.49 -14.37
CA PHE A 201 16.11 24.91 -13.20
C PHE A 201 17.62 25.05 -13.30
N ILE A 202 18.27 25.30 -12.17
CA ILE A 202 19.71 25.58 -12.12
C ILE A 202 20.40 24.56 -11.22
N PHE A 203 21.34 23.80 -11.78
CA PHE A 203 22.22 22.90 -11.06
C PHE A 203 23.61 23.50 -10.92
N LYS A 204 24.02 23.83 -9.70
CA LYS A 204 25.38 24.31 -9.37
C LYS A 204 26.35 23.12 -9.37
N ILE A 205 27.02 22.89 -10.49
CA ILE A 205 27.92 21.74 -10.72
C ILE A 205 29.09 22.18 -11.60
N PRO A 206 30.35 21.99 -11.15
CA PRO A 206 31.53 22.24 -11.96
C PRO A 206 31.57 21.39 -13.24
N TYR A 207 32.03 21.97 -14.35
CA TYR A 207 32.06 21.31 -15.65
C TYR A 207 32.84 19.98 -15.63
N ALA A 208 33.93 19.92 -14.87
CA ALA A 208 34.74 18.72 -14.68
C ALA A 208 33.97 17.53 -14.08
N GLU A 209 32.95 17.78 -13.27
CA GLU A 209 32.11 16.74 -12.66
C GLU A 209 30.94 16.33 -13.54
N LEU A 210 30.65 17.08 -14.60
CA LEU A 210 29.46 16.92 -15.40
C LEU A 210 29.55 15.72 -16.35
N GLY A 211 30.73 15.41 -16.89
CA GLY A 211 30.93 14.34 -17.88
C GLY A 211 30.55 12.93 -17.40
N GLY A 212 30.51 12.69 -16.08
CA GLY A 212 30.07 11.42 -15.49
C GLY A 212 28.59 11.37 -15.10
N LYS A 213 27.82 12.43 -15.38
CA LYS A 213 26.41 12.57 -14.96
C LYS A 213 25.44 12.36 -16.12
N THR A 214 24.21 12.01 -15.77
CA THR A 214 23.10 11.87 -16.73
C THR A 214 21.93 12.71 -16.24
N LEU A 215 21.50 13.67 -17.06
CA LEU A 215 20.29 14.43 -16.79
C LEU A 215 19.07 13.56 -17.09
N VAL A 216 18.13 13.53 -16.15
CA VAL A 216 16.89 12.79 -16.30
C VAL A 216 15.73 13.77 -16.22
N LEU A 217 14.91 13.76 -17.27
CA LEU A 217 13.64 14.48 -17.36
C LEU A 217 12.54 13.45 -17.32
N GLN A 218 11.79 13.37 -16.22
CA GLN A 218 10.77 12.35 -16.03
C GLN A 218 9.40 13.00 -15.92
N VAL A 219 8.49 12.65 -16.83
CA VAL A 219 7.13 13.19 -16.89
C VAL A 219 6.21 12.28 -16.10
N PHE A 220 5.47 12.87 -15.15
CA PHE A 220 4.51 12.20 -14.28
C PHE A 220 3.12 12.75 -14.51
N ASP A 221 2.12 11.89 -14.31
CA ASP A 221 0.72 12.24 -14.15
C ASP A 221 0.40 12.44 -12.66
N PHE A 222 -0.02 13.64 -12.27
CA PHE A 222 -0.39 13.93 -10.89
C PHE A 222 -1.74 13.31 -10.54
N ASP A 223 -1.78 12.62 -9.39
CA ASP A 223 -2.95 11.88 -8.96
C ASP A 223 -3.32 12.25 -7.52
N ARG A 224 -4.53 12.77 -7.31
CA ARG A 224 -4.91 13.34 -5.99
C ARG A 224 -5.07 12.29 -4.89
N PHE A 225 -5.44 11.07 -5.26
CA PHE A 225 -5.81 10.00 -4.32
C PHE A 225 -5.09 8.68 -4.58
N SER A 226 -4.11 8.70 -5.48
CA SER A 226 -3.31 7.55 -5.90
C SER A 226 -1.85 7.95 -6.04
N LYS A 227 -0.98 6.96 -6.25
CA LYS A 227 0.42 7.22 -6.61
C LYS A 227 0.44 7.82 -8.02
N HIS A 228 1.29 8.83 -8.22
CA HIS A 228 1.48 9.46 -9.53
C HIS A 228 2.04 8.46 -10.53
N ASP A 229 1.45 8.41 -11.72
CA ASP A 229 1.87 7.51 -12.78
C ASP A 229 3.00 8.12 -13.60
N VAL A 230 4.02 7.33 -13.94
CA VAL A 230 5.08 7.77 -14.84
C VAL A 230 4.53 7.69 -16.27
N ILE A 231 4.52 8.82 -16.98
CA ILE A 231 4.14 8.90 -18.39
C ILE A 231 5.33 8.46 -19.25
N GLY A 232 6.53 8.97 -18.95
CA GLY A 232 7.76 8.59 -19.64
C GLY A 232 8.96 9.36 -19.11
N GLU A 233 10.14 9.03 -19.63
CA GLU A 233 11.39 9.69 -19.25
C GLU A 233 12.32 9.92 -20.44
N ILE A 234 13.20 10.92 -20.30
CA ILE A 234 14.32 11.18 -21.20
C ILE A 234 15.59 11.18 -20.34
N LYS A 235 16.58 10.38 -20.76
CA LYS A 235 17.91 10.32 -20.15
C LYS A 235 18.93 10.90 -21.12
N ILE A 236 19.70 11.88 -20.65
CA ILE A 236 20.68 12.60 -21.44
C ILE A 236 22.04 12.45 -20.76
N PRO A 237 22.93 11.60 -21.28
CA PRO A 237 24.32 11.56 -20.83
C PRO A 237 24.97 12.92 -21.09
N MET A 238 25.51 13.58 -20.06
CA MET A 238 26.08 14.91 -20.24
C MET A 238 27.38 14.91 -21.04
N ASN A 239 28.02 13.75 -21.22
CA ASN A 239 29.16 13.57 -22.11
C ASN A 239 28.79 13.56 -23.60
N SER A 240 27.51 13.37 -23.94
CA SER A 240 27.05 13.35 -25.34
C SER A 240 26.53 14.71 -25.81
N VAL A 241 26.50 15.72 -24.94
CA VAL A 241 25.98 17.06 -25.23
C VAL A 241 27.14 18.03 -25.34
N ASP A 242 27.20 18.76 -26.45
CA ASP A 242 28.08 19.92 -26.57
C ASP A 242 27.45 21.12 -25.86
N LEU A 243 27.98 21.45 -24.69
CA LEU A 243 27.54 22.59 -23.87
C LEU A 243 28.25 23.89 -24.22
N GLY A 244 29.00 23.94 -25.33
CA GLY A 244 29.58 25.18 -25.86
C GLY A 244 28.54 26.14 -26.44
N GLN A 245 27.34 25.64 -26.76
CA GLN A 245 26.19 26.43 -27.20
C GLN A 245 24.91 25.96 -26.50
N PRO A 246 23.92 26.85 -26.33
CA PRO A 246 22.60 26.45 -25.83
C PRO A 246 21.97 25.40 -26.76
N LEU A 247 21.63 24.25 -26.18
CA LEU A 247 20.88 23.19 -26.84
C LEU A 247 19.38 23.48 -26.71
N HIS A 248 18.63 23.30 -27.78
CA HIS A 248 17.18 23.34 -27.81
C HIS A 248 16.67 22.23 -28.72
N GLU A 249 15.95 21.26 -28.16
CA GLU A 249 15.51 20.10 -28.93
C GLU A 249 14.19 19.51 -28.41
N TRP A 250 13.53 18.78 -29.30
CA TRP A 250 12.42 17.88 -28.98
C TRP A 250 12.94 16.47 -28.86
N ARG A 251 12.54 15.75 -27.80
CA ARG A 251 12.80 14.32 -27.68
C ARG A 251 11.54 13.53 -27.36
N ASP A 252 11.45 12.35 -27.95
CA ASP A 252 10.40 11.37 -27.64
C ASP A 252 10.60 10.85 -26.21
N LEU A 253 9.49 10.68 -25.49
CA LEU A 253 9.51 10.06 -24.16
C LEU A 253 9.69 8.55 -24.30
N GLU A 254 10.66 8.01 -23.56
CA GLU A 254 10.85 6.57 -23.45
C GLU A 254 10.08 6.03 -22.25
N ASN A 255 9.79 4.72 -22.27
CA ASN A 255 9.11 4.09 -21.15
C ASN A 255 10.03 4.13 -19.92
N GLY A 256 9.67 5.00 -18.98
CA GLY A 256 10.49 5.19 -17.80
C GLY A 256 10.43 3.96 -16.91
N GLU A 257 11.58 3.59 -16.34
CA GLU A 257 11.58 2.67 -15.22
C GLU A 257 10.70 3.28 -14.13
N LYS A 258 9.54 2.67 -13.85
CA LYS A 258 8.69 3.04 -12.72
C LYS A 258 9.61 3.12 -11.52
N GLU A 259 9.72 4.31 -10.92
CA GLU A 259 10.63 4.63 -9.83
C GLU A 259 10.77 3.38 -8.94
N GLU A 260 11.90 2.67 -9.03
CA GLU A 260 12.10 1.39 -8.33
C GLU A 260 11.66 1.68 -6.89
N GLN A 261 10.58 1.01 -6.44
CA GLN A 261 10.12 1.15 -5.06
C GLN A 261 11.36 1.05 -4.19
N GLU A 262 11.63 2.08 -3.37
CA GLU A 262 12.80 2.08 -2.50
C GLU A 262 12.83 0.74 -1.78
N LYS A 263 13.82 -0.10 -2.09
CA LYS A 263 13.89 -1.45 -1.57
C LYS A 263 14.10 -1.33 -0.06
N LEU A 264 13.05 -1.63 0.71
CA LEU A 264 13.06 -1.54 2.17
C LEU A 264 13.89 -2.65 2.81
N GLY A 265 14.26 -3.67 2.02
CA GLY A 265 15.06 -4.82 2.39
C GLY A 265 14.27 -6.13 2.34
N ASP A 266 14.95 -7.23 2.61
CA ASP A 266 14.35 -8.56 2.68
C ASP A 266 14.56 -9.18 4.06
N VAL A 267 13.62 -9.99 4.52
CA VAL A 267 13.74 -10.76 5.77
C VAL A 267 13.52 -12.25 5.51
N CYS A 268 14.40 -13.08 6.07
CA CYS A 268 14.33 -14.54 6.02
C CYS A 268 13.59 -15.06 7.26
N ILE A 269 12.49 -15.75 7.02
CA ILE A 269 11.60 -16.26 8.07
C ILE A 269 11.47 -17.76 7.89
N SER A 270 11.59 -18.51 8.99
CA SER A 270 11.27 -19.94 9.03
C SER A 270 9.98 -20.18 9.79
N LEU A 271 9.03 -20.87 9.15
CA LEU A 271 7.74 -21.24 9.73
C LEU A 271 7.67 -22.75 9.95
N ARG A 272 7.16 -23.15 11.11
CA ARG A 272 6.90 -24.56 11.45
C ARG A 272 5.59 -24.67 12.20
N TYR A 273 4.68 -25.50 11.71
CA TYR A 273 3.43 -25.79 12.40
C TYR A 273 3.34 -27.26 12.82
N VAL A 274 2.92 -27.50 14.06
CA VAL A 274 2.66 -28.84 14.61
C VAL A 274 1.17 -28.94 14.96
N PRO A 275 0.33 -29.58 14.11
CA PRO A 275 -1.12 -29.62 14.30
C PRO A 275 -1.55 -30.27 15.63
N THR A 276 -0.92 -31.39 16.01
CA THR A 276 -1.26 -32.14 17.23
C THR A 276 -1.09 -31.34 18.51
N ALA A 277 -0.15 -30.39 18.53
CA ALA A 277 0.12 -29.52 19.67
C ALA A 277 -0.48 -28.11 19.48
N GLY A 278 -1.12 -27.84 18.34
CA GLY A 278 -1.57 -26.50 17.97
C GLY A 278 -0.44 -25.47 18.04
N LYS A 279 0.80 -25.81 17.68
CA LYS A 279 1.97 -24.95 17.91
C LYS A 279 2.54 -24.43 16.60
N LEU A 280 2.47 -23.11 16.42
CA LEU A 280 3.16 -22.37 15.37
C LEU A 280 4.47 -21.81 15.90
N THR A 281 5.59 -22.15 15.27
CA THR A 281 6.90 -21.57 15.54
C THR A 281 7.31 -20.68 14.36
N VAL A 282 7.61 -19.42 14.67
CA VAL A 282 8.13 -18.40 13.75
C VAL A 282 9.56 -18.10 14.16
N ASN A 283 10.53 -18.50 13.33
CA ASN A 283 11.94 -18.18 13.51
C ASN A 283 12.32 -17.00 12.61
N ILE A 284 12.75 -15.89 13.21
CA ILE A 284 13.31 -14.76 12.48
C ILE A 284 14.81 -15.03 12.34
N MET A 285 15.24 -15.39 11.12
CA MET A 285 16.61 -15.83 10.88
C MET A 285 17.53 -14.63 10.69
N GLU A 286 17.32 -13.86 9.63
CA GLU A 286 18.14 -12.71 9.27
C GLU A 286 17.37 -11.75 8.37
N ALA A 287 17.89 -10.53 8.21
CA ALA A 287 17.44 -9.60 7.18
C ALA A 287 18.65 -9.09 6.38
N LYS A 288 18.41 -8.61 5.17
CA LYS A 288 19.45 -8.04 4.31
C LYS A 288 18.97 -6.82 3.54
N ASN A 289 19.92 -5.97 3.17
CA ASN A 289 19.69 -4.76 2.39
C ASN A 289 18.58 -3.86 2.99
N LEU A 290 18.53 -3.76 4.32
CA LEU A 290 17.55 -2.91 4.99
C LEU A 290 17.77 -1.44 4.60
N LYS A 291 16.68 -0.67 4.53
CA LYS A 291 16.75 0.78 4.34
C LYS A 291 17.40 1.43 5.56
N LYS A 292 18.35 2.33 5.29
CA LYS A 292 19.01 3.17 6.28
C LYS A 292 18.03 4.24 6.80
N MET A 293 17.85 4.35 8.11
CA MET A 293 17.01 5.40 8.71
C MET A 293 17.81 6.46 9.48
N ASP A 294 18.96 6.12 10.08
CA ASP A 294 19.72 7.06 10.90
C ASP A 294 20.50 8.12 10.10
N VAL A 295 20.40 9.37 10.53
CA VAL A 295 21.24 10.48 10.03
C VAL A 295 22.64 10.37 10.64
N GLY A 296 23.51 9.60 9.98
CA GLY A 296 24.94 9.47 10.35
C GLY A 296 25.36 8.10 10.88
N GLY A 297 24.41 7.19 11.14
CA GLY A 297 24.63 5.76 11.40
C GLY A 297 24.14 4.89 10.24
N LEU A 298 23.98 3.57 10.41
CA LEU A 298 23.20 2.73 9.50
C LEU A 298 21.73 2.67 9.96
N SER A 299 21.36 1.56 10.59
CA SER A 299 20.11 1.33 11.32
C SER A 299 20.41 0.39 12.48
N ASP A 300 19.60 0.43 13.53
CA ASP A 300 19.57 -0.44 14.70
C ASP A 300 18.36 -1.42 14.63
N PRO A 301 18.30 -2.36 13.67
CA PRO A 301 17.10 -3.13 13.39
C PRO A 301 16.65 -4.09 14.51
N PHE A 302 15.34 -4.16 14.72
CA PHE A 302 14.67 -5.25 15.44
C PHE A 302 13.33 -5.62 14.78
N VAL A 303 12.87 -6.84 15.01
CA VAL A 303 11.65 -7.36 14.38
C VAL A 303 10.55 -7.52 15.41
N LYS A 304 9.38 -6.97 15.11
CA LYS A 304 8.13 -7.14 15.88
C LYS A 304 7.21 -8.09 15.14
N ILE A 305 6.73 -9.12 15.85
CA ILE A 305 5.85 -10.15 15.33
C ILE A 305 4.51 -10.03 16.04
N VAL A 306 3.43 -9.89 15.29
CA VAL A 306 2.08 -9.74 15.81
C VAL A 306 1.19 -10.82 15.19
N LEU A 307 0.70 -11.72 16.05
CA LEU A 307 -0.36 -12.64 15.67
C LEU A 307 -1.70 -11.90 15.76
N GLN A 308 -2.50 -11.94 14.70
CA GLN A 308 -3.82 -11.31 14.65
C GLN A 308 -4.88 -12.24 14.05
N HIS A 309 -6.14 -12.00 14.40
CA HIS A 309 -7.31 -12.70 13.89
C HIS A 309 -8.45 -11.68 13.74
N ASN A 310 -9.06 -11.60 12.56
CA ASN A 310 -10.11 -10.63 12.24
C ASN A 310 -9.74 -9.18 12.61
N GLY A 311 -8.51 -8.76 12.29
CA GLY A 311 -7.98 -7.44 12.61
C GLY A 311 -7.65 -7.19 14.09
N LYS A 312 -7.99 -8.12 15.00
CA LYS A 312 -7.64 -8.01 16.42
C LYS A 312 -6.27 -8.65 16.68
N ARG A 313 -5.38 -7.87 17.30
CA ARG A 313 -4.03 -8.30 17.69
C ARG A 313 -4.13 -9.21 18.92
N LEU A 314 -3.74 -10.47 18.78
CA LEU A 314 -3.83 -11.51 19.82
C LEU A 314 -2.58 -11.58 20.70
N LYS A 315 -1.40 -11.73 20.07
CA LYS A 315 -0.11 -11.87 20.77
C LYS A 315 0.95 -11.05 20.05
N LYS A 316 1.87 -10.45 20.80
CA LYS A 316 3.01 -9.67 20.27
C LYS A 316 4.31 -10.22 20.82
N LYS A 317 5.33 -10.32 19.98
CA LYS A 317 6.70 -10.72 20.34
C LYS A 317 7.69 -9.81 19.60
N LYS A 318 8.91 -9.69 20.11
CA LYS A 318 9.98 -8.87 19.49
C LYS A 318 11.33 -9.57 19.62
N THR A 319 12.21 -9.34 18.66
CA THR A 319 13.61 -9.78 18.72
C THR A 319 14.47 -8.87 19.59
N THR A 320 15.72 -9.28 19.80
CA THR A 320 16.78 -8.37 20.21
C THR A 320 17.05 -7.30 19.13
N VAL A 321 17.59 -6.17 19.57
CA VAL A 321 18.04 -5.07 18.68
C VAL A 321 19.46 -5.38 18.22
N LYS A 322 19.72 -5.29 16.92
CA LYS A 322 21.07 -5.40 16.34
C LYS A 322 21.53 -4.01 15.95
N LYS A 323 22.65 -3.56 16.52
CA LYS A 323 23.10 -2.17 16.34
C LYS A 323 23.88 -1.97 15.05
N ASN A 324 23.70 -0.83 14.42
CA ASN A 324 24.46 -0.30 13.29
C ASN A 324 24.70 -1.32 12.18
N THR A 325 23.63 -1.91 11.65
CA THR A 325 23.70 -2.90 10.56
C THR A 325 22.47 -2.87 9.65
N LEU A 326 22.68 -3.07 8.35
CA LEU A 326 21.61 -3.27 7.36
C LEU A 326 21.41 -4.75 7.00
N ASN A 327 22.22 -5.64 7.57
CA ASN A 327 22.17 -7.08 7.35
C ASN A 327 22.17 -7.82 8.71
N PRO A 328 21.15 -7.63 9.55
CA PRO A 328 21.11 -8.22 10.89
C PRO A 328 20.89 -9.74 10.86
N TYR A 329 21.66 -10.46 11.67
CA TYR A 329 21.43 -11.87 11.99
C TYR A 329 20.76 -12.00 13.36
N PHE A 330 19.56 -12.56 13.40
CA PHE A 330 18.75 -12.73 14.62
C PHE A 330 18.79 -14.17 15.12
N ASN A 331 18.33 -15.11 14.29
CA ASN A 331 18.05 -16.51 14.61
C ASN A 331 17.26 -16.71 15.91
N GLU A 332 16.17 -15.93 16.06
CA GLU A 332 15.32 -15.92 17.24
C GLU A 332 13.97 -16.58 16.95
N SER A 333 13.63 -17.61 17.74
CA SER A 333 12.42 -18.42 17.56
C SER A 333 11.31 -18.06 18.54
N PHE A 334 10.10 -17.87 18.01
CA PHE A 334 8.91 -17.46 18.74
C PHE A 334 7.80 -18.46 18.54
N SER A 335 7.18 -18.92 19.63
CA SER A 335 6.07 -19.88 19.57
C SER A 335 4.72 -19.23 19.89
N PHE A 336 3.70 -19.63 19.13
CA PHE A 336 2.30 -19.26 19.30
C PHE A 336 1.45 -20.52 19.36
N GLU A 337 0.46 -20.51 20.25
CA GLU A 337 -0.54 -21.58 20.37
C GLU A 337 -1.75 -21.19 19.52
N ILE A 338 -2.03 -21.99 18.49
CA ILE A 338 -3.06 -21.80 17.48
C ILE A 338 -3.65 -23.17 17.16
N PRO A 339 -4.90 -23.46 17.59
CA PRO A 339 -5.61 -24.66 17.20
C PRO A 339 -5.69 -24.81 15.68
N PHE A 340 -5.73 -26.04 15.18
CA PHE A 340 -5.71 -26.30 13.74
C PHE A 340 -6.93 -25.69 13.03
N GLU A 341 -8.07 -25.64 13.69
CA GLU A 341 -9.31 -25.06 13.18
C GLU A 341 -9.21 -23.54 12.96
N GLN A 342 -8.24 -22.89 13.60
CA GLN A 342 -8.02 -21.45 13.53
C GLN A 342 -6.84 -21.06 12.64
N ILE A 343 -5.95 -22.00 12.27
CA ILE A 343 -4.71 -21.69 11.55
C ILE A 343 -4.96 -21.03 10.18
N GLN A 344 -6.10 -21.32 9.55
CA GLN A 344 -6.46 -20.71 8.26
C GLN A 344 -7.08 -19.32 8.40
N LYS A 345 -7.38 -18.86 9.62
CA LYS A 345 -8.04 -17.56 9.88
C LYS A 345 -7.10 -16.54 10.50
N VAL A 346 -5.93 -16.98 10.96
CA VAL A 346 -4.93 -16.10 11.59
C VAL A 346 -4.01 -15.47 10.55
N GLN A 347 -3.44 -14.35 10.95
CA GLN A 347 -2.40 -13.62 10.22
C GLN A 347 -1.23 -13.38 11.16
N VAL A 348 -0.02 -13.53 10.65
CA VAL A 348 1.23 -13.17 11.32
C VAL A 348 1.78 -11.94 10.63
N VAL A 349 1.69 -10.80 11.29
CA VAL A 349 2.25 -9.53 10.80
C VAL A 349 3.66 -9.38 11.36
N ILE A 350 4.60 -9.10 10.47
CA ILE A 350 6.02 -8.96 10.80
C ILE A 350 6.43 -7.56 10.37
N THR A 351 7.00 -6.80 11.30
CA THR A 351 7.45 -5.42 11.06
C THR A 351 8.89 -5.29 11.52
N VAL A 352 9.75 -4.85 10.62
CA VAL A 352 11.14 -4.51 10.93
C VAL A 352 11.16 -3.02 11.29
N TYR A 353 11.69 -2.72 12.47
CA TYR A 353 11.82 -1.37 12.99
C TYR A 353 13.29 -1.01 13.09
N ASP A 354 13.59 0.27 12.95
CA ASP A 354 14.80 0.89 13.44
C ASP A 354 14.60 1.28 14.91
N TYR A 355 15.62 1.07 15.74
CA TYR A 355 15.57 1.43 17.15
C TYR A 355 16.26 2.78 17.38
N ASP A 356 15.47 3.79 17.67
CA ASP A 356 15.97 5.11 18.04
C ASP A 356 16.15 5.23 19.55
N LYS A 357 17.38 5.55 20.00
CA LYS A 357 17.66 5.81 21.42
C LYS A 357 16.89 7.02 21.96
N LEU A 358 16.60 7.99 21.09
CA LEU A 358 15.91 9.23 21.41
C LEU A 358 14.81 9.46 20.39
N GLY A 359 13.59 9.04 20.70
CA GLY A 359 12.43 9.21 19.81
C GLY A 359 11.51 8.01 19.76
N SER A 360 10.66 7.98 18.74
CA SER A 360 9.83 6.82 18.39
C SER A 360 10.56 5.94 17.39
N ASN A 361 10.56 4.63 17.61
CA ASN A 361 11.14 3.66 16.68
C ASN A 361 10.45 3.72 15.31
N ASP A 362 11.22 3.95 14.26
CA ASP A 362 10.69 4.07 12.91
C ASP A 362 10.51 2.71 12.21
N PRO A 363 9.37 2.45 11.55
CA PRO A 363 9.17 1.23 10.78
C PRO A 363 9.98 1.28 9.48
N ILE A 364 10.96 0.38 9.33
CA ILE A 364 11.71 0.20 8.08
C ILE A 364 10.81 -0.43 7.02
N GLY A 365 10.06 -1.46 7.41
CA GLY A 365 9.17 -2.16 6.49
C GLY A 365 8.34 -3.23 7.17
N LYS A 366 7.32 -3.69 6.45
CA LYS A 366 6.28 -4.57 6.99
C LYS A 366 5.90 -5.64 5.99
N LEU A 367 5.41 -6.76 6.51
CA LEU A 367 4.79 -7.82 5.72
C LEU A 367 3.79 -8.58 6.58
N PHE A 368 2.94 -9.39 5.96
CA PHE A 368 2.10 -10.34 6.66
C PHE A 368 2.02 -11.67 5.93
N ILE A 369 1.88 -12.75 6.70
CA ILE A 369 1.78 -14.12 6.22
C ILE A 369 0.53 -14.74 6.87
N GLY A 370 -0.17 -15.63 6.15
CA GLY A 370 -1.37 -16.29 6.64
C GLY A 370 -2.61 -15.88 5.87
N TYR A 371 -3.74 -15.76 6.57
CA TYR A 371 -5.02 -15.49 5.94
C TYR A 371 -5.03 -14.18 5.13
N GLY A 372 -5.47 -14.25 3.88
CA GLY A 372 -5.53 -13.09 2.99
C GLY A 372 -4.16 -12.62 2.44
N ALA A 373 -3.06 -13.31 2.76
CA ALA A 373 -1.77 -13.03 2.14
C ALA A 373 -1.79 -13.43 0.65
N THR A 374 -0.96 -12.79 -0.15
CA THR A 374 -0.81 -13.07 -1.58
C THR A 374 0.65 -13.42 -1.91
N GLY A 375 0.89 -13.96 -3.11
CA GLY A 375 2.24 -14.22 -3.62
C GLY A 375 3.09 -15.10 -2.69
N VAL A 376 4.28 -14.59 -2.36
CA VAL A 376 5.30 -15.27 -1.54
C VAL A 376 4.76 -15.59 -0.13
N GLY A 377 3.99 -14.69 0.48
CA GLY A 377 3.38 -14.91 1.80
C GLY A 377 2.40 -16.09 1.79
N LEU A 378 1.52 -16.16 0.80
CA LEU A 378 0.57 -17.28 0.65
C LEU A 378 1.29 -18.60 0.41
N ARG A 379 2.29 -18.60 -0.48
CA ARG A 379 3.09 -19.78 -0.80
C ARG A 379 3.80 -20.30 0.45
N HIS A 380 4.48 -19.43 1.19
CA HIS A 380 5.19 -19.81 2.41
C HIS A 380 4.26 -20.42 3.47
N TRP A 381 3.07 -19.84 3.65
CA TRP A 381 2.06 -20.37 4.55
C TRP A 381 1.52 -21.74 4.10
N SER A 382 1.28 -21.90 2.81
CA SER A 382 0.81 -23.14 2.21
C SER A 382 1.85 -24.24 2.34
N ASP A 383 3.12 -23.93 2.04
CA ASP A 383 4.24 -24.87 2.15
C ASP A 383 4.45 -25.31 3.61
N MET A 384 4.30 -24.40 4.58
CA MET A 384 4.32 -24.75 6.02
C MET A 384 3.21 -25.73 6.40
N LEU A 385 1.97 -25.52 5.91
CA LEU A 385 0.83 -26.40 6.20
C LEU A 385 0.95 -27.75 5.50
N ALA A 386 1.50 -27.79 4.29
CA ALA A 386 1.75 -29.01 3.52
C ALA A 386 2.88 -29.87 4.13
N ASN A 387 3.81 -29.26 4.87
CA ASN A 387 4.95 -29.92 5.50
C ASN A 387 4.87 -29.88 7.04
N PRO A 388 3.90 -30.57 7.66
CA PRO A 388 3.71 -30.53 9.11
C PRO A 388 4.98 -30.99 9.84
N ARG A 389 5.30 -30.31 10.95
CA ARG A 389 6.48 -30.57 11.81
C ARG A 389 7.84 -30.30 11.16
N ARG A 390 7.91 -29.86 9.90
CA ARG A 390 9.16 -29.42 9.26
C ARG A 390 9.21 -27.89 9.21
N PRO A 391 10.34 -27.27 9.56
CA PRO A 391 10.53 -25.85 9.30
C PRO A 391 10.69 -25.60 7.81
N VAL A 392 9.97 -24.60 7.29
CA VAL A 392 10.11 -24.08 5.93
C VAL A 392 10.69 -22.68 6.06
N ALA A 393 11.83 -22.41 5.42
CA ALA A 393 12.48 -21.11 5.43
C ALA A 393 12.27 -20.40 4.10
N GLN A 394 11.92 -19.12 4.14
CA GLN A 394 11.66 -18.33 2.94
C GLN A 394 12.00 -16.85 3.15
N TRP A 395 12.54 -16.25 2.10
CA TRP A 395 12.77 -14.80 2.02
C TRP A 395 11.48 -14.07 1.66
N HIS A 396 11.26 -12.93 2.30
CA HIS A 396 10.15 -12.01 2.05
C HIS A 396 10.67 -10.60 1.87
N THR A 397 10.25 -9.94 0.80
CA THR A 397 10.56 -8.53 0.56
C THR A 397 9.65 -7.64 1.40
N LEU A 398 10.26 -6.69 2.10
CA LEU A 398 9.54 -5.74 2.94
C LEU A 398 8.77 -4.74 2.08
N GLN A 399 7.55 -4.43 2.51
CA GLN A 399 6.66 -3.46 1.88
C GLN A 399 6.43 -2.26 2.80
N PRO A 400 6.03 -1.09 2.26
CA PRO A 400 5.67 0.06 3.09
C PRO A 400 4.57 -0.30 4.09
N GLU A 401 4.65 0.25 5.32
CA GLU A 401 3.68 -0.07 6.38
C GLU A 401 2.23 0.26 5.95
N GLU A 402 2.03 1.36 5.26
CA GLU A 402 0.72 1.82 4.80
C GLU A 402 0.07 0.86 3.80
N GLU A 403 0.85 0.33 2.86
CA GLU A 403 0.38 -0.64 1.86
C GLU A 403 -0.05 -1.95 2.52
N VAL A 404 0.75 -2.43 3.48
CA VAL A 404 0.43 -3.65 4.23
C VAL A 404 -0.80 -3.44 5.11
N ASP A 405 -0.91 -2.30 5.80
CA ASP A 405 -2.07 -2.01 6.64
C ASP A 405 -3.35 -1.80 5.83
N ALA A 406 -3.26 -1.26 4.61
CA ALA A 406 -4.36 -1.21 3.67
C ALA A 406 -4.78 -2.63 3.23
N ALA A 407 -3.82 -3.50 2.91
CA ALA A 407 -4.09 -4.89 2.54
C ALA A 407 -4.72 -5.70 3.68
N LEU A 408 -4.31 -5.45 4.93
CA LEU A 408 -4.87 -6.09 6.13
C LEU A 408 -6.31 -5.64 6.44
N LYS A 409 -6.70 -4.42 6.03
CA LYS A 409 -8.06 -3.89 6.19
C LYS A 409 -8.97 -4.18 5.00
N GLY A 410 -8.39 -4.59 3.86
CA GLY A 410 -9.12 -4.85 2.63
C GLY A 410 -10.06 -6.06 2.76
N PRO A 411 -11.16 -6.11 2.00
CA PRO A 411 -12.01 -7.28 1.93
C PRO A 411 -11.20 -8.46 1.34
N HIS A 412 -11.06 -9.52 2.12
CA HIS A 412 -10.46 -10.77 1.65
C HIS A 412 -11.41 -11.40 0.62
N ARG A 413 -10.90 -11.63 -0.59
CA ARG A 413 -11.68 -12.10 -1.75
C ARG A 413 -11.92 -13.59 -1.72
#